data_AF-A0A914UH36-F1
#
_entry.id   AF-A0A914UH36-F1
#
_cell.length_a   1.000
_cell.length_b   1.000
_cell.length_c   1.000
_cell.angle_alpha   90.00
_cell.angle_beta   90.00
_cell.angle_gamma   90.00
#
_symmetry.space_group_name_H-M   'P 1'
#
loop_
_entity.id
_entity.type
_entity.pdbx_description
1 polymer ?
#
loop_
_entity_poly.entity_id
_entity_poly.type
_entity_poly.pdbx_seq_one_letter_code
_entity_poly.pdbx_strand_id
1 'polypeptide(L)'
;MGHSSDLQRSRLVHVVDFGLARAFAIEHKGTWYVRKARGSVEFRGTARYCSPAVHEKYEQGRKDDIFSLMYMLIEFHCGLPWQKEKTRDKLENIKLHIPDKDLMKHFPGKVF
;
A
#
# COMPACT_ATOMS: atom_id res chain seq x y z
N MET A 1 10.84 -17.71 -10.76
CA MET A 1 10.12 -17.99 -9.50
C MET A 1 9.35 -19.28 -9.71
N GLY A 2 9.36 -20.20 -8.73
CA GLY A 2 8.86 -21.59 -8.72
C GLY A 2 8.40 -22.24 -10.05
N HIS A 3 9.09 -23.29 -10.50
CA HIS A 3 8.53 -24.19 -11.52
C HIS A 3 7.33 -24.95 -10.93
N SER A 4 6.29 -25.23 -11.72
CA SER A 4 5.06 -25.89 -11.24
C SER A 4 5.30 -27.26 -10.60
N SER A 5 6.41 -27.92 -10.94
CA SER A 5 6.83 -29.19 -10.35
C SER A 5 7.47 -29.07 -8.96
N ASP A 6 7.84 -27.88 -8.51
CA ASP A 6 8.40 -27.63 -7.18
C ASP A 6 7.28 -27.19 -6.23
N LEU A 7 6.62 -28.18 -5.61
CA LEU A 7 5.50 -27.98 -4.70
C LEU A 7 5.85 -27.17 -3.45
N GLN A 8 7.13 -27.08 -3.07
CA GLN A 8 7.54 -26.25 -1.93
C GLN A 8 7.64 -24.80 -2.36
N ARG A 9 8.26 -24.53 -3.51
CA ARG A 9 8.40 -23.15 -4.01
C ARG A 9 7.12 -22.59 -4.63
N SER A 10 6.22 -23.43 -5.14
CA SER A 10 4.98 -22.97 -5.78
C SER A 10 3.99 -22.29 -4.81
N ARG A 11 4.17 -22.49 -3.50
CA ARG A 11 3.34 -21.86 -2.46
C ARG A 11 4.01 -20.66 -1.78
N LEU A 12 5.18 -20.22 -2.27
CA LEU A 12 5.89 -19.08 -1.71
C LEU A 12 5.48 -17.79 -2.43
N VAL A 13 5.09 -16.78 -1.65
CA VAL A 13 4.89 -15.42 -2.14
C VAL A 13 6.21 -14.68 -2.02
N HIS A 14 6.67 -14.10 -3.13
CA HIS A 14 7.88 -13.30 -3.17
C HIS A 14 7.52 -11.81 -3.29
N VAL A 15 8.14 -10.97 -2.47
CA VAL A 15 8.11 -9.52 -2.65
C VAL A 15 9.20 -9.16 -3.67
N VAL A 16 8.83 -8.36 -4.67
CA VAL A 16 9.68 -8.03 -5.82
C VAL A 16 9.72 -6.52 -6.03
N ASP A 17 10.64 -6.08 -6.88
CA ASP A 17 10.82 -4.68 -7.28
C ASP A 17 11.04 -3.70 -6.11
N PHE A 18 12.30 -3.59 -5.70
CA PHE A 18 12.74 -2.63 -4.70
C PHE A 18 13.16 -1.27 -5.30
N GLY A 19 12.84 -0.99 -6.57
CA GLY A 19 13.29 0.23 -7.26
C GLY A 19 12.74 1.53 -6.67
N LEU A 20 11.60 1.47 -5.98
CA LEU A 20 11.00 2.60 -5.27
C LEU A 20 11.27 2.57 -3.76
N ALA A 21 11.97 1.55 -3.24
CA ALA A 21 12.22 1.41 -1.82
C ALA A 21 13.07 2.57 -1.28
N ARG A 22 12.80 2.96 -0.03
CA ARG A 22 13.52 4.04 0.66
C ARG A 22 13.81 3.64 2.09
N ALA A 23 15.05 3.79 2.52
CA ALA A 23 15.42 3.63 3.92
C ALA A 23 14.64 4.66 4.77
N PHE A 24 13.78 4.16 5.66
CA PHE A 24 12.97 4.97 6.59
C PHE A 24 13.70 5.26 7.92
N ALA A 25 14.75 4.49 8.22
CA ALA A 25 15.55 4.63 9.43
C ALA A 25 17.04 4.78 9.09
N ILE A 26 17.79 5.36 10.01
CA ILE A 26 19.24 5.51 9.97
C ILE A 26 19.83 4.95 11.27
N GLU A 27 20.93 4.24 11.17
CA GLU A 27 21.66 3.68 12.30
C GLU A 27 22.73 4.66 12.77
N HIS A 28 22.84 4.82 14.08
CA HIS A 28 23.88 5.63 14.71
C HIS A 28 24.26 5.01 16.06
N LYS A 29 25.52 4.57 16.17
CA LYS A 29 26.10 3.96 17.39
C LYS A 29 25.31 2.73 17.90
N GLY A 30 24.94 1.83 17.00
CA GLY A 30 24.20 0.61 17.30
C GLY A 30 22.70 0.82 17.49
N THR A 31 22.19 2.05 17.37
CA THR A 31 20.77 2.37 17.58
C THR A 31 20.13 2.90 16.31
N TRP A 32 18.94 2.40 15.98
CA TRP A 32 18.17 2.83 14.82
C TRP A 32 17.22 3.99 15.16
N TYR A 33 17.23 5.02 14.32
CA TYR A 33 16.36 6.19 14.44
C TYR A 33 15.53 6.37 13.16
N VAL A 34 14.26 6.73 13.31
CA VAL A 34 13.42 7.08 12.16
C VAL A 34 13.93 8.38 11.54
N ARG A 35 14.07 8.40 10.22
CA ARG A 35 14.49 9.60 9.49
C ARG A 35 13.40 10.66 9.58
N LYS A 36 13.82 11.92 9.67
CA LYS A 36 12.89 13.07 9.63
C LYS A 36 12.14 13.07 8.30
N ALA A 37 10.82 13.22 8.37
CA ALA A 37 9.96 13.38 7.20
C ALA A 37 10.36 14.65 6.41
N ARG A 38 10.38 14.56 5.08
CA ARG A 38 10.49 15.75 4.22
C ARG A 38 9.19 16.56 4.32
N GLY A 39 9.28 17.87 4.05
CA GLY A 39 8.12 18.76 4.08
C GLY A 39 7.07 18.45 3.02
N SER A 40 7.49 17.93 1.87
CA SER A 40 6.61 17.43 0.81
C SER A 40 7.36 16.39 0.00
N VAL A 41 6.63 15.39 -0.51
CA VAL A 41 7.15 14.31 -1.32
C VAL A 41 6.33 14.17 -2.58
N GLU A 42 6.99 14.18 -3.73
CA GLU A 42 6.34 13.91 -5.00
C GLU A 42 5.81 12.48 -5.06
N PHE A 43 4.63 12.35 -5.68
CA PHE A 43 3.95 11.07 -5.81
C PHE A 43 4.85 10.04 -6.51
N ARG A 44 5.00 8.86 -5.89
CA ARG A 44 5.65 7.69 -6.47
C ARG A 44 4.85 6.44 -6.13
N GLY A 45 4.84 5.47 -7.05
CA GLY A 45 4.13 4.20 -6.88
C GLY A 45 2.82 4.16 -7.67
N THR A 46 1.91 3.27 -7.26
CA THR A 46 0.68 2.97 -7.99
C THR A 46 -0.52 3.62 -7.30
N ALA A 47 -1.21 4.55 -7.98
CA ALA A 47 -2.30 5.34 -7.42
C ALA A 47 -3.43 4.48 -6.83
N ARG A 48 -3.67 3.29 -7.39
CA ARG A 48 -4.68 2.34 -6.90
C ARG A 48 -4.41 1.90 -5.45
N TYR A 49 -3.17 1.61 -5.09
CA TYR A 49 -2.81 1.00 -3.80
C TYR A 49 -2.13 1.97 -2.82
N CYS A 50 -1.70 3.15 -3.25
CA CYS A 50 -1.12 4.12 -2.30
C CYS A 50 -2.13 4.55 -1.22
N SER A 51 -1.64 4.91 -0.04
CA SER A 51 -2.47 5.47 1.02
C SER A 51 -3.02 6.87 0.67
N PRO A 52 -4.04 7.36 1.39
CA PRO A 52 -4.47 8.76 1.32
C PRO A 52 -3.33 9.77 1.50
N ALA A 53 -2.42 9.49 2.44
CA ALA A 53 -1.31 10.38 2.77
C ALA A 53 -0.32 10.60 1.61
N VAL A 54 -0.20 9.62 0.70
CA VAL A 54 0.64 9.75 -0.50
C VAL A 54 0.04 10.73 -1.51
N HIS A 55 -1.28 10.78 -1.63
CA HIS A 55 -1.96 11.78 -2.47
C HIS A 55 -1.77 13.19 -1.91
N GLU A 56 -1.78 13.32 -0.58
CA GLU A 56 -1.53 14.57 0.14
C GLU A 56 -0.04 14.96 0.21
N LYS A 57 0.85 14.24 -0.49
CA LYS A 57 2.30 14.49 -0.55
C LYS A 57 3.05 14.37 0.78
N TYR A 58 2.53 13.63 1.75
CA TYR A 58 3.25 13.33 2.98
C TYR A 58 4.37 12.30 2.76
N GLU A 59 5.39 12.32 3.62
CA GLU A 59 6.45 11.30 3.61
C GLU A 59 5.86 9.92 3.92
N GLN A 60 6.12 8.98 3.02
CA GLN A 60 5.75 7.58 3.19
C GLN A 60 6.50 6.95 4.36
N GLY A 61 5.78 6.19 5.16
CA GLY A 61 6.32 5.34 6.21
C GLY A 61 5.68 3.95 6.19
N ARG A 62 6.03 3.14 7.19
CA ARG A 62 5.60 1.74 7.32
C ARG A 62 4.07 1.54 7.22
N LYS A 63 3.28 2.52 7.69
CA LYS A 63 1.81 2.47 7.62
C LYS A 63 1.30 2.45 6.18
N ASP A 64 1.99 3.11 5.25
CA ASP A 64 1.56 3.27 3.86
C ASP A 64 1.71 1.94 3.08
N ASP A 65 2.70 1.12 3.45
CA ASP A 65 2.83 -0.26 2.97
C ASP A 65 1.66 -1.14 3.47
N ILE A 66 1.24 -0.96 4.73
CA ILE A 66 0.08 -1.67 5.29
C ILE A 66 -1.22 -1.24 4.60
N PHE A 67 -1.42 0.04 4.32
CA PHE A 67 -2.56 0.52 3.50
C PHE A 67 -2.57 -0.16 2.13
N SER A 68 -1.41 -0.24 1.47
CA SER A 68 -1.27 -0.87 0.17
C SER A 68 -1.65 -2.36 0.22
N LEU A 69 -1.17 -3.07 1.25
CA LEU A 69 -1.54 -4.47 1.50
C LEU A 69 -3.04 -4.63 1.73
N MET A 70 -3.65 -3.79 2.57
CA MET A 70 -5.09 -3.85 2.83
C MET A 70 -5.91 -3.63 1.57
N TYR A 71 -5.54 -2.66 0.72
CA TYR A 71 -6.22 -2.45 -0.55
C TYR A 71 -6.06 -3.64 -1.51
N MET A 72 -4.90 -4.29 -1.56
CA MET A 72 -4.73 -5.52 -2.34
C MET A 72 -5.64 -6.65 -1.83
N LEU A 73 -5.75 -6.84 -0.51
CA LEU A 73 -6.61 -7.86 0.08
C LEU A 73 -8.10 -7.60 -0.20
N ILE A 74 -8.55 -6.34 -0.09
CA ILE A 74 -9.91 -5.95 -0.45
C ILE A 74 -10.15 -6.18 -1.94
N GLU A 75 -9.19 -5.82 -2.80
CA GLU A 75 -9.32 -6.04 -4.24
C GLU A 75 -9.45 -7.53 -4.58
N PHE A 76 -8.62 -8.39 -3.99
CA PHE A 76 -8.69 -9.84 -4.18
C PHE A 76 -10.01 -10.44 -3.71
N HIS A 77 -10.62 -9.87 -2.66
CA HIS A 77 -11.85 -10.39 -2.11
C HIS A 77 -13.11 -9.90 -2.84
N CYS A 78 -13.25 -8.58 -3.01
CA CYS A 78 -14.49 -7.96 -3.50
C CYS A 78 -14.27 -6.80 -4.49
N GLY A 79 -13.02 -6.51 -4.86
CA GLY A 79 -12.67 -5.36 -5.70
C GLY A 79 -12.65 -4.03 -4.93
N LEU A 80 -11.97 -3.03 -5.50
CA LEU A 80 -11.89 -1.68 -4.93
C LEU A 80 -12.97 -0.75 -5.51
N PRO A 81 -13.49 0.21 -4.72
CA PRO A 81 -14.50 1.18 -5.17
C PRO A 81 -14.04 2.03 -6.37
N TRP A 82 -12.75 2.34 -6.45
CA TRP A 82 -12.15 3.15 -7.51
C TRP A 82 -11.50 2.34 -8.65
N GLN A 83 -11.71 1.01 -8.71
CA GLN A 83 -10.99 0.13 -9.65
C GLN A 83 -11.23 0.47 -11.15
N LYS A 84 -12.37 1.10 -11.47
CA LYS A 84 -12.78 1.48 -12.84
C LYS A 84 -12.45 2.93 -13.19
N GLU A 85 -11.90 3.70 -12.26
CA GLU A 85 -11.57 5.10 -12.49
C GLU A 85 -10.37 5.24 -13.43
N LYS A 86 -10.53 6.09 -14.45
CA LYS A 86 -9.51 6.32 -15.49
C LYS A 86 -8.57 7.48 -15.16
N THR A 87 -9.02 8.43 -14.36
CA THR A 87 -8.25 9.62 -14.02
C THR A 87 -7.78 9.55 -12.57
N ARG A 88 -6.55 10.00 -12.33
CA ARG A 88 -5.96 10.01 -10.99
C ARG A 88 -6.79 10.84 -10.03
N ASP A 89 -7.27 12.01 -10.47
CA ASP A 89 -8.00 12.95 -9.62
C ASP A 89 -9.35 12.39 -9.13
N LYS A 90 -10.06 11.61 -9.96
CA LYS A 90 -11.31 10.95 -9.54
C LYS A 90 -11.05 9.84 -8.53
N LEU A 91 -10.04 9.01 -8.80
CA LEU A 91 -9.62 7.96 -7.89
C LEU A 91 -9.22 8.53 -6.53
N GLU A 92 -8.40 9.57 -6.54
CA GLU A 92 -7.96 10.30 -5.34
C GLU A 92 -9.16 10.86 -4.58
N ASN A 93 -10.08 11.54 -5.28
CA ASN A 93 -11.26 12.10 -4.65
C ASN A 93 -12.11 11.02 -3.94
N ILE A 94 -12.36 9.88 -4.59
CA ILE A 94 -13.08 8.76 -3.96
C ILE A 94 -12.30 8.26 -2.73
N LYS A 95 -11.00 8.03 -2.88
CA LYS A 95 -10.15 7.47 -1.81
C LYS A 95 -10.08 8.37 -0.57
N LEU A 96 -10.08 9.69 -0.75
CA LEU A 96 -10.03 10.66 0.35
C LEU A 96 -11.37 10.82 1.09
N HIS A 97 -12.49 10.48 0.45
CA HIS A 97 -13.83 10.76 0.99
C HIS A 97 -14.67 9.52 1.28
N ILE A 98 -14.24 8.34 0.85
CA ILE A 98 -14.97 7.10 1.12
C ILE A 98 -14.95 6.77 2.62
N PRO A 99 -16.12 6.55 3.26
CA PRO A 99 -16.17 6.08 4.63
C PRO A 99 -15.63 4.64 4.75
N ASP A 100 -14.91 4.34 5.84
CA ASP A 100 -14.37 2.99 6.09
C ASP A 100 -15.45 1.90 6.02
N LYS A 101 -16.67 2.19 6.52
CA LYS A 101 -17.82 1.29 6.45
C LYS A 101 -18.18 0.89 5.01
N ASP A 102 -17.99 1.80 4.06
CA ASP A 102 -18.37 1.61 2.66
C ASP A 102 -17.22 0.91 1.91
N LEU A 103 -15.97 1.27 2.24
CA LEU A 103 -14.77 0.57 1.76
C LEU A 103 -14.78 -0.91 2.19
N MET A 104 -15.16 -1.18 3.44
CA MET A 104 -15.12 -2.51 4.04
C MET A 104 -16.46 -3.26 3.97
N LYS A 105 -17.47 -2.73 3.25
CA LYS A 105 -18.84 -3.24 3.24
C LYS A 105 -18.97 -4.73 2.91
N HIS A 106 -18.11 -5.22 2.02
CA HIS A 106 -18.12 -6.61 1.55
C HIS A 106 -16.93 -7.41 2.10
N PHE A 107 -16.12 -6.82 2.97
CA PHE A 107 -15.03 -7.52 3.62
C PHE A 107 -15.59 -8.34 4.81
N PRO A 108 -15.10 -9.56 5.07
CA PRO A 108 -15.59 -10.37 6.17
C PRO A 108 -15.56 -9.59 7.51
N GLY A 109 -16.69 -9.60 8.21
CA GLY A 109 -16.83 -8.91 9.49
C GLY A 109 -15.90 -9.47 10.56
N LYS A 110 -15.34 -8.57 11.38
CA LYS A 110 -14.38 -8.78 12.49
C LYS A 110 -13.48 -10.03 12.38
N VAL A 111 -12.29 -9.81 11.83
CA VAL A 111 -11.10 -10.65 12.11
C VAL A 111 -10.35 -10.07 13.32
N PHE A 112 -11.03 -9.74 14.43
CA PHE A 112 -10.44 -9.43 15.75
C PHE A 112 -11.50 -9.60 16.85
#